data_AF-A0A9W8CTC9-F1
#
_entry.id   AF-A0A9W8CTC9-F1
#
_cell.length_a   1.000
_cell.length_b   1.000
_cell.length_c   1.000
_cell.angle_alpha   90.00
_cell.angle_beta   90.00
_cell.angle_gamma   90.00
#
_symmetry.space_group_name_H-M   'P 1'
#
loop_
_entity.id
_entity.type
_entity.pdbx_description
1 polymer ?
#
loop_
_entity_poly.entity_id
_entity_poly.type
_entity_poly.pdbx_seq_one_letter_code
_entity_poly.pdbx_strand_id
1 'polypeptide(L)'
;MYKKPSAARGVRQTYEQLLKANLRPQVPAWLRAMRKVPAADSLVRDPSYFSTAGTLEFEKQRAAADAGPANGERARAEIKRSLPSGCVSTKHSKAQLRTRSTRPPKIEFPEDRLRRVFYKNHPFELARPRILMEVTGQTSSDWSQLASGRKQVTGEE
;
A
#
# COMPACT_ATOMS: atom_id res chain seq x y z
N MET A 1 3.57 -1.32 25.18
CA MET A 1 2.89 -0.27 25.99
C MET A 1 1.67 0.23 25.23
N TYR A 2 0.47 -0.16 25.65
CA TYR A 2 -0.76 0.36 25.06
C TYR A 2 -1.01 1.77 25.61
N LYS A 3 -1.05 2.77 24.74
CA LYS A 3 -1.40 4.14 25.16
C LYS A 3 -2.87 4.16 25.53
N LYS A 4 -3.21 4.73 26.68
CA LYS A 4 -4.62 4.99 27.05
C LYS A 4 -5.28 5.82 25.94
N PRO A 5 -6.56 5.57 25.60
CA PRO A 5 -7.25 6.37 24.60
C PRO A 5 -7.28 7.84 25.03
N SER A 6 -7.11 8.75 24.08
CA SER A 6 -7.17 10.19 24.34
C SER A 6 -8.54 10.58 24.91
N ALA A 7 -8.54 11.47 25.91
CA ALA A 7 -9.76 12.06 26.47
C ALA A 7 -10.65 12.70 25.39
N ALA A 8 -10.06 13.17 24.28
CA ALA A 8 -10.78 13.75 23.15
C ALA A 8 -11.80 12.79 22.50
N ARG A 9 -11.54 11.48 22.49
CA ARG A 9 -12.51 10.49 21.95
C ARG A 9 -13.72 10.30 22.87
N GLY A 10 -13.49 10.43 24.17
CA GLY A 10 -14.51 10.21 25.20
C GLY A 10 -15.47 11.38 25.39
N VAL A 11 -15.28 12.53 24.72
CA VAL A 11 -16.03 13.77 24.98
C VAL A 11 -17.55 13.57 24.92
N ARG A 12 -18.04 12.80 23.95
CA ARG A 12 -19.47 12.46 23.87
C ARG A 12 -19.94 11.67 25.09
N GLN A 13 -19.21 10.59 25.42
CA GLN A 13 -19.57 9.67 26.49
C GLN A 13 -19.53 10.37 27.86
N THR A 14 -18.49 11.17 28.11
CA THR A 14 -18.36 11.95 29.34
C THR A 14 -19.48 12.97 29.46
N TYR A 15 -19.84 13.66 28.38
CA TYR A 15 -20.94 14.63 28.42
C TYR A 15 -22.31 13.97 28.62
N GLU A 16 -22.55 12.81 27.99
CA GLU A 16 -23.77 12.02 28.21
C GLU A 16 -23.89 11.56 29.67
N GLN A 17 -22.77 11.19 30.31
CA GLN A 17 -22.74 10.88 31.74
C GLN A 17 -23.07 12.10 32.61
N LEU A 18 -22.53 13.28 32.30
CA LEU A 18 -22.84 14.52 33.03
C LEU A 18 -24.32 14.93 32.90
N LEU A 19 -24.91 14.76 31.71
CA LEU A 19 -26.34 14.98 31.49
C LEU A 19 -27.18 13.97 32.28
N LYS A 20 -26.82 12.69 32.25
CA LYS A 20 -27.52 11.62 32.99
C LYS A 20 -27.49 11.84 34.51
N ALA A 21 -26.39 12.37 35.02
CA ALA A 21 -26.22 12.70 36.43
C ALA A 21 -26.73 14.10 36.80
N ASN A 22 -27.41 14.81 35.88
CA ASN A 22 -27.92 16.17 36.08
C ASN A 22 -26.86 17.22 36.51
N LEU A 23 -25.57 16.97 36.23
CA LEU A 23 -24.48 17.93 36.47
C LEU A 23 -24.44 19.04 35.41
N ARG A 24 -25.08 18.83 34.27
CA ARG A 24 -25.23 19.81 33.18
C ARG A 24 -26.70 19.89 32.78
N PRO A 25 -27.30 21.10 32.74
CA PRO A 25 -28.72 21.26 32.41
C PRO A 25 -28.99 21.35 30.90
N GLN A 26 -28.01 21.80 30.11
CA GLN A 26 -28.21 22.07 28.69
C GLN A 26 -27.54 21.02 27.82
N VAL A 27 -28.20 20.64 26.73
CA VAL A 27 -27.61 19.80 25.69
C VAL A 27 -26.89 20.71 24.68
N PRO A 28 -25.58 20.54 24.46
CA PRO A 28 -24.83 21.39 23.56
C PRO A 28 -25.16 21.03 22.12
N ALA A 29 -25.09 22.03 21.22
CA ALA A 29 -25.47 21.88 19.82
C ALA A 29 -24.73 20.73 19.11
N TRP A 30 -23.45 20.51 19.43
CA TRP A 30 -22.60 19.49 18.81
C TRP A 30 -22.96 18.04 19.23
N LEU A 31 -23.63 17.81 20.37
CA LEU A 31 -23.89 16.45 20.86
C LEU A 31 -24.80 15.68 19.90
N ARG A 32 -25.80 16.35 19.32
CA ARG A 32 -26.70 15.75 18.33
C ARG A 32 -25.95 15.32 17.07
N ALA A 33 -24.96 16.11 16.62
CA ALA A 33 -24.13 15.77 15.46
C ALA A 33 -23.20 14.58 15.77
N MET A 34 -22.53 14.57 16.93
CA MET A 34 -21.67 13.45 17.37
C MET A 34 -22.43 12.14 17.62
N ARG A 35 -23.74 12.22 17.90
CA ARG A 35 -24.61 11.03 17.95
C ARG A 35 -24.83 10.41 16.58
N LYS A 36 -24.97 11.24 15.53
CA LYS A 36 -25.18 10.80 14.14
C LYS A 36 -23.88 10.29 13.51
N VAL A 37 -22.76 10.95 13.79
CA VAL A 37 -21.45 10.59 13.25
C VAL A 37 -20.48 10.40 14.43
N PRO A 38 -20.35 9.17 14.96
CA PRO A 38 -19.41 8.89 16.05
C PRO A 38 -17.96 8.99 15.56
N ALA A 39 -17.03 9.23 16.49
CA ALA A 39 -15.60 9.15 16.20
C ALA A 39 -15.21 7.69 15.89
N ALA A 40 -14.17 7.49 15.07
CA ALA A 40 -13.70 6.16 14.70
C ALA A 40 -13.29 5.31 15.93
N ASP A 41 -13.73 4.04 15.93
CA ASP A 41 -13.65 3.15 17.10
C ASP A 41 -12.22 2.67 17.40
N SER A 42 -11.39 2.40 16.38
CA SER A 42 -10.07 1.79 16.57
C SER A 42 -8.91 2.76 16.29
N LEU A 43 -7.80 2.58 17.01
CA LEU A 43 -6.47 3.11 16.66
C LEU A 43 -5.53 1.96 16.29
N VAL A 44 -6.11 0.81 15.96
CA VAL A 44 -5.37 -0.38 15.61
C VAL A 44 -4.81 -0.16 14.21
N ARG A 45 -3.54 -0.50 14.03
CA ARG A 45 -2.93 -0.52 12.70
C ARG A 45 -3.26 -1.86 12.07
N ASP A 46 -4.25 -1.87 11.20
CA ASP A 46 -4.59 -3.07 10.46
C ASP A 46 -3.45 -3.41 9.47
N PRO A 47 -3.08 -4.70 9.35
CA PRO A 47 -2.11 -5.11 8.36
C PRO A 47 -2.68 -4.91 6.94
N SER A 48 -1.84 -4.49 6.00
CA SER A 48 -2.21 -4.42 4.59
C SER A 48 -2.23 -5.82 3.97
N TYR A 49 -3.35 -6.18 3.35
CA TYR A 49 -3.52 -7.47 2.66
C TYR A 49 -3.39 -7.39 1.14
N PHE A 50 -3.34 -6.19 0.56
CA PHE A 50 -3.29 -6.02 -0.89
C PHE A 50 -1.84 -5.94 -1.39
N SER A 51 -1.62 -6.49 -2.59
CA SER A 51 -0.36 -6.33 -3.32
C SER A 51 -0.36 -4.96 -4.02
N THR A 52 0.70 -4.19 -3.81
CA THR A 52 0.93 -2.90 -4.49
C THR A 52 1.91 -3.00 -5.65
N ALA A 53 2.43 -4.19 -5.93
CA ALA A 53 3.25 -4.43 -7.10
C ALA A 53 2.34 -4.67 -8.31
N GLY A 54 2.29 -3.71 -9.22
CA GLY A 54 1.72 -3.90 -10.54
C GLY A 54 2.61 -4.84 -11.36
N THR A 55 2.01 -5.81 -12.03
CA THR A 55 2.69 -6.69 -12.99
C THR A 55 1.94 -6.61 -14.30
N LEU A 56 2.67 -6.51 -15.41
CA LEU A 56 2.05 -6.50 -16.75
C LEU A 56 1.57 -7.90 -17.10
N GLU A 57 0.52 -8.01 -17.90
CA GLU A 57 -0.06 -9.32 -18.26
C GLU A 57 0.96 -10.24 -18.96
N PHE A 58 1.80 -9.70 -19.83
CA PHE A 58 2.85 -10.50 -20.47
C PHE A 58 3.96 -10.92 -19.48
N GLU A 59 4.24 -10.13 -18.44
CA GLU A 59 5.18 -10.53 -17.39
C GLU A 59 4.60 -11.66 -16.55
N LYS A 60 3.29 -11.63 -16.27
CA LYS A 60 2.58 -12.72 -15.59
C LYS A 60 2.61 -14.00 -16.44
N GLN A 61 2.34 -13.89 -17.75
CA GLN A 61 2.40 -15.02 -18.68
C GLN A 61 3.81 -15.59 -18.79
N ARG A 62 4.84 -14.75 -18.88
CA ARG A 62 6.23 -15.18 -18.90
C ARG A 62 6.63 -15.82 -17.58
N ALA A 63 6.25 -15.24 -16.45
CA ALA A 63 6.49 -15.83 -15.14
C ALA A 63 5.79 -17.19 -14.98
N ALA A 64 4.57 -17.35 -15.52
CA ALA A 64 3.84 -18.61 -15.54
C ALA A 64 4.49 -19.65 -16.48
N ALA A 65 4.97 -19.22 -17.65
CA ALA A 65 5.68 -20.07 -18.60
C ALA A 65 7.02 -20.54 -18.02
N ASP A 66 7.78 -19.62 -17.40
CA ASP A 66 9.03 -19.92 -16.73
C ASP A 66 8.78 -20.83 -15.51
N ALA A 67 7.68 -20.63 -14.77
CA ALA A 67 7.30 -21.44 -13.60
C ALA A 67 7.12 -22.93 -13.91
N GLY A 68 6.91 -23.32 -15.18
CA GLY A 68 6.72 -24.70 -15.60
C GLY A 68 5.46 -25.34 -15.00
N PRO A 69 5.02 -26.51 -15.49
CA PRO A 69 3.99 -27.27 -14.81
C PRO A 69 4.45 -27.61 -13.39
N ALA A 70 3.55 -27.51 -12.41
CA ALA A 70 3.82 -27.79 -10.99
C ALA A 70 4.38 -29.21 -10.71
N ASN A 71 4.40 -30.08 -11.72
CA ASN A 71 5.13 -31.33 -11.77
C ASN A 71 6.32 -31.20 -12.72
N GLY A 72 7.42 -30.61 -12.26
CA GLY A 72 8.59 -30.36 -13.09
C GLY A 72 9.80 -30.03 -12.25
N GLU A 73 10.65 -31.04 -12.09
CA GLU A 73 11.94 -31.02 -11.41
C GLU A 73 12.80 -29.87 -11.94
N ARG A 74 12.76 -28.72 -11.26
CA ARG A 74 13.86 -27.77 -11.38
C ARG A 74 15.04 -28.39 -10.65
N ALA A 75 15.99 -28.92 -11.41
CA ALA A 75 17.32 -29.29 -10.95
C ALA A 75 18.01 -28.06 -10.34
N ARG A 76 17.65 -27.71 -9.10
CA ARG A 76 18.63 -27.15 -8.16
C ARG A 76 19.67 -28.25 -8.07
N ALA A 77 20.87 -27.99 -8.59
CA ALA A 77 22.04 -28.77 -8.24
C ALA A 77 22.21 -28.63 -6.73
N GLU A 78 21.50 -29.49 -5.98
CA GLU A 78 21.67 -29.65 -4.55
C GLU A 78 23.06 -30.26 -4.39
N ILE A 79 24.05 -29.42 -4.12
CA ILE A 79 25.23 -29.86 -3.40
C ILE A 79 24.72 -30.25 -2.01
N LYS A 80 24.22 -31.48 -1.89
CA LYS A 80 23.85 -32.11 -0.63
C LYS A 80 25.16 -32.35 0.12
N ARG A 81 25.61 -31.36 0.88
CA ARG A 81 26.59 -31.61 1.94
C ARG A 81 25.88 -32.53 2.93
N SER A 82 26.12 -33.83 2.83
CA SER A 82 25.58 -34.85 3.72
C SER A 82 26.23 -34.73 5.09
N LEU A 83 25.80 -33.74 5.85
CA LEU A 83 26.08 -33.67 7.28
C LEU A 83 25.10 -34.62 7.99
N PRO A 84 25.57 -35.48 8.92
CA PRO A 84 24.74 -36.49 9.56
C PRO A 84 23.54 -35.86 10.28
N SER A 85 22.38 -36.50 10.13
CA SER A 85 21.12 -36.08 10.76
C SER A 85 21.31 -36.02 12.28
N GLY A 86 21.25 -34.80 12.85
CA GLY A 86 21.44 -34.55 14.28
C GLY A 86 22.44 -33.43 14.61
N CYS A 87 23.32 -33.04 13.69
CA CYS A 87 24.33 -31.98 13.94
C CYS A 87 23.93 -30.58 13.44
N VAL A 88 22.81 -30.43 12.73
CA VAL A 88 22.30 -29.13 12.29
C VAL A 88 21.07 -28.80 13.10
N SER A 89 21.22 -27.88 14.06
CA SER A 89 20.08 -27.21 14.67
C SER A 89 19.23 -26.64 13.55
N THR A 90 18.08 -27.27 13.27
CA THR A 90 16.99 -26.64 12.55
C THR A 90 16.45 -25.56 13.48
N LYS A 91 17.24 -24.49 13.64
CA LYS A 91 16.74 -23.25 14.21
C LYS A 91 15.53 -22.96 13.34
N HIS A 92 14.32 -23.13 13.87
CA HIS A 92 13.15 -22.44 13.34
C HIS A 92 13.60 -20.99 13.30
N SER A 93 14.06 -20.59 12.11
CA SER A 93 14.93 -19.44 12.02
C SER A 93 14.11 -18.29 12.57
N LYS A 94 14.71 -17.46 13.43
CA LYS A 94 14.04 -16.32 14.07
C LYS A 94 13.22 -15.46 13.08
N ALA A 95 13.44 -15.62 11.77
CA ALA A 95 12.61 -15.12 10.68
C ALA A 95 11.11 -15.44 10.80
N GLN A 96 10.69 -16.65 11.21
CA GLN A 96 9.26 -17.01 11.35
C GLN A 96 8.58 -16.35 12.57
N LEU A 97 9.37 -15.86 13.53
CA LEU A 97 8.90 -15.12 14.71
C LEU A 97 8.81 -13.61 14.46
N ARG A 98 9.22 -13.12 13.28
CA ARG A 98 9.13 -11.68 12.95
C ARG A 98 7.70 -11.39 12.51
N THR A 99 6.96 -10.70 13.36
CA THR A 99 5.65 -10.13 12.99
C THR A 99 5.81 -9.25 11.75
N ARG A 100 4.96 -9.46 10.74
CA ARG A 100 4.94 -8.59 9.55
C ARG A 100 4.71 -7.16 10.01
N SER A 101 5.54 -6.24 9.51
CA SER A 101 5.41 -4.82 9.83
C SER A 101 4.09 -4.28 9.29
N THR A 102 3.30 -3.60 10.11
CA THR A 102 2.05 -2.93 9.71
C THR A 102 2.33 -1.64 8.90
N ARG A 103 3.41 -1.62 8.13
CA ARG A 103 3.78 -0.48 7.30
C ARG A 103 3.05 -0.61 5.97
N PRO A 104 2.54 0.51 5.41
CA PRO A 104 1.97 0.48 4.08
C PRO A 104 3.04 -0.04 3.10
N PRO A 105 2.66 -0.93 2.17
CA PRO A 105 3.61 -1.49 1.21
C PRO A 105 3.98 -0.40 0.19
N LYS A 106 5.17 -0.53 -0.41
CA LYS A 106 5.64 0.39 -1.43
C LYS A 106 4.82 0.20 -2.71
N ILE A 107 4.33 1.29 -3.28
CA ILE A 107 3.61 1.26 -4.55
C ILE A 107 4.63 1.19 -5.67
N GLU A 108 4.55 0.13 -6.48
CA GLU A 108 5.47 -0.11 -7.60
C GLU A 108 4.67 -0.39 -8.85
N PHE A 109 4.87 0.47 -9.85
CA PHE A 109 4.21 0.36 -11.13
C PHE A 109 5.20 -0.19 -12.18
N PRO A 110 4.75 -1.04 -13.12
CA PRO A 110 5.63 -1.53 -14.17
C PRO A 110 6.14 -0.39 -15.08
N GLU A 111 5.34 0.66 -15.26
CA GLU A 111 5.67 1.85 -16.05
C GLU A 111 6.86 2.62 -15.45
N ASP A 112 7.11 2.53 -14.13
CA ASP A 112 8.26 3.19 -13.49
C ASP A 112 9.59 2.69 -14.06
N ARG A 113 9.65 1.43 -14.52
CA ARG A 113 10.83 0.89 -15.19
C ARG A 113 11.04 1.58 -16.55
N LEU A 114 9.96 1.75 -17.31
CA LEU A 114 9.97 2.41 -18.61
C LEU A 114 10.36 3.88 -18.48
N ARG A 115 9.78 4.60 -17.51
CA ARG A 115 10.13 6.01 -17.20
C ARG A 115 11.62 6.17 -16.93
N ARG A 116 12.22 5.30 -16.11
CA ARG A 116 13.65 5.35 -15.80
C ARG A 116 14.52 5.18 -17.04
N VAL A 117 14.17 4.24 -17.91
CA VAL A 117 14.90 4.01 -19.16
C VAL A 117 14.74 5.20 -20.10
N PHE A 118 13.52 5.73 -20.23
CA PHE A 118 13.22 6.86 -21.09
C PHE A 118 14.04 8.10 -20.71
N TYR A 119 13.99 8.53 -19.44
CA TYR A 119 14.70 9.73 -18.99
C TYR A 119 16.21 9.55 -18.91
N LYS A 120 16.69 8.30 -18.78
CA LYS A 120 18.13 8.02 -18.88
C LYS A 120 18.65 8.21 -20.30
N ASN A 121 17.87 7.80 -21.30
CA ASN A 121 18.23 7.94 -22.71
C ASN A 121 18.00 9.36 -23.24
N HIS A 122 17.06 10.11 -22.64
CA HIS A 122 16.67 11.46 -23.04
C HIS A 122 16.88 12.48 -21.90
N PRO A 123 18.14 12.81 -21.55
CA PRO A 123 18.41 13.71 -20.43
C PRO A 123 17.82 15.11 -20.62
N PHE A 124 17.72 15.58 -21.86
CA PHE A 124 17.15 16.88 -22.19
C PHE A 124 15.62 16.95 -22.04
N GLU A 125 14.91 15.82 -21.94
CA GLU A 125 13.47 15.83 -21.65
C GLU A 125 13.20 16.38 -20.24
N LEU A 126 14.11 16.14 -19.28
CA LEU A 126 13.97 16.66 -17.92
C LEU A 126 14.06 18.20 -17.85
N ALA A 127 14.70 18.83 -18.85
CA ALA A 127 14.76 20.28 -18.95
C ALA A 127 13.47 20.91 -19.48
N ARG A 128 12.56 20.11 -20.07
CA ARG A 128 11.28 20.63 -20.58
C ARG A 128 10.36 20.94 -19.40
N PRO A 129 9.78 22.15 -19.33
CA PRO A 129 8.89 22.52 -18.24
C PRO A 129 7.61 21.68 -18.27
N ARG A 130 7.17 21.20 -17.10
CA ARG A 130 5.96 20.37 -16.94
C ARG A 130 5.04 20.94 -15.86
N ILE A 131 3.74 20.87 -16.10
CA ILE A 131 2.70 21.26 -15.12
C ILE A 131 2.32 20.02 -14.31
N LEU A 132 2.50 20.08 -12.99
CA LEU A 132 2.16 18.98 -12.05
C LEU A 132 0.75 19.12 -11.45
N MET A 133 0.11 20.27 -11.66
CA MET A 133 -1.21 20.57 -11.11
C MET A 133 -2.31 19.92 -11.96
N GLU A 134 -3.11 19.08 -11.33
CA GLU A 134 -4.30 18.47 -11.94
C GLU A 134 -5.50 19.40 -11.80
N VAL A 135 -6.26 19.62 -12.89
CA VAL A 135 -7.40 20.54 -12.89
C VAL A 135 -8.71 19.83 -12.51
N THR A 136 -8.97 18.64 -13.07
CA THR A 136 -10.25 17.93 -12.95
C THR A 136 -10.13 16.52 -12.33
N GLY A 137 -8.90 16.03 -12.11
CA GLY A 137 -8.65 14.68 -11.58
C GLY A 137 -9.12 13.55 -12.49
N GLN A 138 -9.46 13.83 -13.76
CA GLN A 138 -9.86 12.82 -14.74
C GLN A 138 -8.62 12.29 -15.47
N THR A 139 -8.47 10.97 -15.52
CA THR A 139 -7.27 10.28 -16.05
C THR A 139 -7.57 9.39 -17.25
N SER A 140 -8.80 9.36 -17.77
CA SER A 140 -9.13 8.57 -18.95
C SER A 140 -8.52 9.20 -20.21
N SER A 141 -7.51 8.55 -20.75
CA SER A 141 -6.87 8.91 -22.03
C SER A 141 -6.93 7.73 -22.99
N ASP A 142 -7.19 8.01 -24.27
CA ASP A 142 -7.15 7.02 -25.34
C ASP A 142 -5.69 6.84 -25.80
N TRP A 143 -5.06 5.74 -25.41
CA TRP A 143 -3.67 5.41 -25.76
C TRP A 143 -3.48 4.84 -27.18
N SER A 144 -4.49 4.99 -28.04
CA SER A 144 -4.41 4.52 -29.44
C SER A 144 -3.47 5.38 -30.29
N GLN A 145 -3.27 6.64 -29.88
CA GLN A 145 -2.42 7.61 -30.55
C GLN A 145 -1.53 8.31 -29.52
N LEU A 146 -0.30 8.65 -29.94
CA LEU A 146 0.67 9.35 -29.09
C LEU A 146 0.18 10.75 -28.68
N ALA A 147 -0.47 11.47 -29.59
CA ALA A 147 -0.98 12.80 -29.30
C ALA A 147 -2.40 12.71 -28.71
N SER A 148 -2.49 12.76 -27.39
CA SER A 148 -3.78 12.78 -26.68
C SER A 148 -4.37 14.20 -26.68
N GLY A 149 -4.94 14.63 -27.81
CA GLY A 149 -5.67 15.90 -27.91
C GLY A 149 -4.83 17.15 -27.59
N ARG A 150 -5.16 17.86 -26.51
CA ARG A 150 -4.51 19.14 -26.09
C ARG A 150 -3.34 18.97 -25.12
N LYS A 151 -3.03 17.74 -24.72
CA LYS A 151 -1.98 17.46 -23.75
C LYS A 151 -0.61 17.54 -24.43
N GLN A 152 0.42 17.93 -23.66
CA GLN A 152 1.77 18.05 -24.20
C GLN A 152 2.39 16.67 -24.36
N VAL A 153 2.89 16.37 -25.55
CA VAL A 153 3.64 15.15 -25.82
C VAL A 153 4.93 15.14 -25.00
N THR A 154 4.98 14.22 -24.05
CA THR A 154 6.09 14.00 -23.10
C THR A 154 6.41 12.51 -23.03
N GLY A 155 7.50 12.13 -22.34
CA GLY A 155 7.84 10.72 -22.13
C GLY A 155 6.85 9.84 -21.33
N GLU A 156 5.68 10.39 -20.99
CA GLU A 156 4.56 9.64 -20.39
C GLU A 156 3.46 9.31 -21.42
N GLU A 157 3.54 9.86 -22.63
CA GLU A 157 2.58 9.65 -23.73
C GLU A 157 3.01 8.54 -24.69
#